data_AF-A0A955B4X7-F1
#
_entry.id   AF-A0A955B4X7-F1
#
_cell.length_a   1.000
_cell.length_b   1.000
_cell.length_c   1.000
_cell.angle_alpha   90.00
_cell.angle_beta   90.00
_cell.angle_gamma   90.00
#
_symmetry.space_group_name_H-M   'P 1'
#
loop_
_entity.id
_entity.type
_entity.pdbx_description
1 polymer ?
#
loop_
_entity_poly.entity_id
_entity_poly.type
_entity_poly.pdbx_seq_one_letter_code
_entity_poly.pdbx_strand_id
1 'polypeptide(L)'
;MSRLIIASACLSVVSVFANGSDAGEAIAYRLPKWNTMHFEDAAKAKQHLAAVKKLGCEAKQGSHGGHIDVAYRTGQWKSLEVANDKLAHQWEAWLKGAGFETLHGHAENHAGHDHDGAGHAGHDHAGHDHDHAGHDHGPNGAEEVRYRLPEWKTVHFKDKAQMDEFVALMKGFGCEVRTEAHSGHVDASVRCRDWKHVELPSHKVAQTWESWLAKSGFEVRHEH
;
A
#
# COMPACT_ATOMS: atom_id res chain seq x y z
N MET A 1 24.95 11.47 -60.82
CA MET A 1 24.09 12.15 -59.83
C MET A 1 22.79 11.37 -59.73
N SER A 2 22.69 10.41 -58.79
CA SER A 2 21.49 9.59 -58.60
C SER A 2 20.93 9.85 -57.21
N ARG A 3 19.70 10.36 -57.16
CA ARG A 3 18.91 10.58 -55.94
C ARG A 3 18.22 9.26 -55.61
N LEU A 4 18.54 8.68 -54.45
CA LEU A 4 17.81 7.55 -53.88
C LEU A 4 16.81 8.11 -52.87
N ILE A 5 15.51 7.99 -53.18
CA ILE A 5 14.40 8.32 -52.28
C ILE A 5 14.15 7.07 -51.44
N ILE A 6 14.48 7.12 -50.14
CA ILE A 6 14.11 6.06 -49.19
C ILE A 6 12.73 6.41 -48.63
N ALA A 7 11.72 5.65 -49.05
CA ALA A 7 10.38 5.71 -48.48
C ALA A 7 10.41 5.17 -47.04
N SER A 8 10.07 6.03 -46.08
CA SER A 8 9.91 5.67 -44.68
C SER A 8 8.58 4.93 -44.50
N ALA A 9 8.64 3.62 -44.35
CA ALA A 9 7.48 2.80 -43.99
C ALA A 9 7.17 3.00 -42.51
N CYS A 10 6.07 3.70 -42.24
CA CYS A 10 5.53 3.89 -40.90
C CYS A 10 4.95 2.54 -40.42
N LEU A 11 5.70 1.79 -39.60
CA LEU A 11 5.20 0.60 -38.92
C LEU A 11 4.33 1.06 -37.74
N SER A 12 3.00 1.06 -37.94
CA SER A 12 2.04 1.22 -36.86
C SER A 12 2.01 -0.07 -36.03
N VAL A 13 2.56 -0.03 -34.81
CA VAL A 13 2.38 -1.10 -33.83
C VAL A 13 0.94 -1.02 -33.34
N VAL A 14 0.13 -2.01 -33.70
CA VAL A 14 -1.21 -2.21 -33.14
C VAL A 14 -1.04 -2.69 -31.70
N SER A 15 -1.40 -1.84 -30.75
CA SER A 15 -1.50 -2.22 -29.33
C SER A 15 -2.61 -3.25 -29.16
N VAL A 16 -2.24 -4.48 -28.82
CA VAL A 16 -3.19 -5.48 -28.32
C VAL A 16 -3.45 -5.17 -26.85
N PHE A 17 -4.64 -4.66 -26.55
CA PHE A 17 -5.13 -4.56 -25.18
C PHE A 17 -5.36 -5.97 -24.64
N ALA A 18 -4.66 -6.35 -23.58
CA ALA A 18 -5.01 -7.52 -22.80
C ALA A 18 -6.31 -7.21 -22.03
N ASN A 19 -7.36 -7.97 -22.32
CA ASN A 19 -8.60 -7.98 -21.55
C ASN A 19 -8.44 -8.92 -20.36
N GLY A 20 -8.54 -8.34 -19.16
CA GLY A 20 -8.61 -9.03 -17.87
C GLY A 20 -8.52 -7.96 -16.79
N SER A 21 -9.65 -7.55 -16.22
CA SER A 21 -9.69 -6.58 -15.12
C SER A 21 -9.31 -7.27 -13.80
N ASP A 22 -8.04 -7.65 -13.66
CA ASP A 22 -7.38 -7.60 -12.36
C ASP A 22 -6.95 -6.14 -12.20
N ALA A 23 -7.77 -5.35 -11.51
CA ALA A 23 -7.39 -3.98 -11.21
C ALA A 23 -6.12 -4.02 -10.36
N GLY A 24 -5.05 -3.38 -10.81
CA GLY A 24 -3.81 -3.30 -10.03
C GLY A 24 -4.11 -2.70 -8.65
N GLU A 25 -3.62 -3.35 -7.62
CA GLU A 25 -3.73 -2.92 -6.23
C GLU A 25 -2.47 -2.15 -5.82
N ALA A 26 -2.58 -1.32 -4.78
CA ALA A 26 -1.42 -0.59 -4.28
C ALA A 26 -1.39 -0.56 -2.75
N ILE A 27 -0.19 -0.76 -2.20
CA ILE A 27 0.08 -0.61 -0.78
C ILE A 27 0.92 0.65 -0.62
N ALA A 28 0.42 1.65 0.11
CA ALA A 28 1.26 2.72 0.60
C ALA A 28 2.00 2.24 1.85
N TYR A 29 3.29 2.54 1.95
CA TYR A 29 4.10 2.18 3.09
C TYR A 29 5.05 3.30 3.48
N ARG A 30 5.36 3.40 4.77
CA ARG A 30 6.45 4.24 5.26
C ARG A 30 7.11 3.66 6.50
N LEU A 31 8.34 4.07 6.71
CA LEU A 31 9.09 3.84 7.93
C LEU A 31 9.93 5.09 8.20
N PRO A 32 9.38 6.09 8.93
CA PRO A 32 10.04 7.39 9.07
C PRO A 32 11.26 7.35 9.99
N LYS A 33 11.23 6.48 11.00
CA LYS A 33 12.34 6.25 11.94
C LYS A 33 13.15 5.04 11.49
N TRP A 34 14.45 5.02 11.83
CA TRP A 34 15.27 3.84 11.60
C TRP A 34 14.72 2.63 12.35
N ASN A 35 14.47 1.54 11.63
CA ASN A 35 14.25 0.21 12.18
C ASN A 35 15.54 -0.62 12.02
N THR A 36 15.82 -1.51 12.95
CA THR A 36 16.93 -2.46 12.86
C THR A 36 16.39 -3.88 13.03
N MET A 37 16.70 -4.76 12.08
CA MET A 37 16.41 -6.19 12.18
C MET A 37 17.70 -6.98 12.35
N HIS A 38 17.68 -7.93 13.26
CA HIS A 38 18.79 -8.82 13.59
C HIS A 38 18.67 -10.14 12.83
N PHE A 39 19.79 -10.62 12.29
CA PHE A 39 19.88 -11.85 11.53
C PHE A 39 21.10 -12.67 11.96
N GLU A 40 20.87 -13.94 12.31
CA GLU A 40 21.93 -14.93 12.49
C GLU A 40 22.42 -15.50 11.15
N ASP A 41 21.57 -15.44 10.12
CA ASP A 41 21.85 -15.96 8.79
C ASP A 41 22.22 -14.84 7.81
N ALA A 42 23.45 -14.92 7.27
CA ALA A 42 23.98 -13.92 6.36
C ALA A 42 23.26 -13.83 5.01
N ALA A 43 22.71 -14.94 4.52
CA ALA A 43 21.94 -14.95 3.27
C ALA A 43 20.58 -14.26 3.48
N LYS A 44 19.90 -14.51 4.60
CA LYS A 44 18.66 -13.81 4.97
C LYS A 44 18.89 -12.31 5.17
N ALA A 45 19.96 -11.93 5.87
CA ALA A 45 20.33 -10.51 6.03
C ALA A 45 20.53 -9.82 4.67
N LYS A 46 21.27 -10.46 3.76
CA LYS A 46 21.50 -9.95 2.40
C LYS A 46 20.22 -9.87 1.58
N GLN A 47 19.35 -10.87 1.67
CA GLN A 47 18.05 -10.87 1.00
C GLN A 47 17.18 -9.71 1.51
N HIS A 48 17.10 -9.53 2.83
CA HIS A 48 16.33 -8.45 3.45
C HIS A 48 16.87 -7.08 3.05
N LEU A 49 18.20 -6.88 3.13
CA LEU A 49 18.87 -5.66 2.70
C LEU A 49 18.56 -5.33 1.22
N ALA A 50 18.57 -6.34 0.35
CA ALA A 50 18.25 -6.15 -1.06
C ALA A 50 16.77 -5.79 -1.26
N ALA A 51 15.86 -6.41 -0.52
CA ALA A 51 14.43 -6.13 -0.57
C ALA A 51 14.13 -4.68 -0.15
N VAL A 52 14.61 -4.24 1.02
CA VAL A 52 14.36 -2.87 1.50
C VAL A 52 14.99 -1.81 0.60
N LYS A 53 16.15 -2.09 -0.02
CA LYS A 53 16.75 -1.20 -1.03
C LYS A 53 15.91 -1.11 -2.30
N LYS A 54 15.32 -2.21 -2.76
CA LYS A 54 14.40 -2.22 -3.91
C LYS A 54 13.11 -1.44 -3.63
N LEU A 55 12.65 -1.45 -2.37
CA LEU A 55 11.57 -0.57 -1.89
C LEU A 55 12.02 0.89 -1.72
N GLY A 56 13.25 1.23 -2.11
CA GLY A 56 13.78 2.59 -2.06
C GLY A 56 14.06 3.09 -0.64
N CYS A 57 14.30 2.19 0.32
CA CYS A 57 14.75 2.57 1.66
C CYS A 57 16.21 3.02 1.65
N GLU A 58 16.51 4.00 2.50
CA GLU A 58 17.87 4.14 3.02
C GLU A 58 18.18 2.91 3.87
N ALA A 59 19.28 2.22 3.60
CA ALA A 59 19.61 1.00 4.33
C ALA A 59 21.12 0.81 4.51
N LYS A 60 21.51 0.37 5.70
CA LYS A 60 22.89 0.04 6.09
C LYS A 60 22.94 -1.30 6.79
N GLN A 61 24.07 -1.98 6.67
CA GLN A 61 24.31 -3.26 7.33
C GLN A 61 25.51 -3.15 8.26
N GLY A 62 25.39 -3.71 9.46
CA GLY A 62 26.48 -3.87 10.41
C GLY A 62 26.62 -5.33 10.83
N SER A 63 27.78 -5.69 11.38
CA SER A 63 27.94 -6.98 12.06
C SER A 63 28.67 -6.75 13.37
N HIS A 64 28.11 -7.29 14.44
CA HIS A 64 28.68 -7.23 15.77
C HIS A 64 28.19 -8.43 16.58
N GLY A 65 28.97 -8.90 17.56
CA GLY A 65 28.52 -9.96 18.47
C GLY A 65 28.07 -11.27 17.82
N GLY A 66 28.55 -11.59 16.61
CA GLY A 66 28.22 -12.83 15.90
C GLY A 66 26.97 -12.79 15.01
N HIS A 67 26.21 -11.69 15.01
CA HIS A 67 25.03 -11.50 14.17
C HIS A 67 25.18 -10.33 13.19
N ILE A 68 24.21 -10.20 12.29
CA ILE A 68 24.15 -9.15 11.27
C ILE A 68 22.92 -8.29 11.50
N ASP A 69 23.13 -6.98 11.53
CA ASP A 69 22.06 -6.00 11.63
C ASP A 69 21.80 -5.38 10.27
N VAL A 70 20.53 -5.29 9.89
CA VAL A 70 20.10 -4.46 8.78
C VAL A 70 19.25 -3.33 9.33
N ALA A 71 19.78 -2.11 9.27
CA ALA A 71 19.06 -0.90 9.66
C ALA A 71 18.55 -0.16 8.43
N TYR A 72 17.28 0.25 8.42
CA TYR A 72 16.64 0.88 7.27
C TYR A 72 15.49 1.84 7.63
N ARG A 73 15.16 2.74 6.70
CA ARG A 73 14.02 3.67 6.76
C ARG A 73 13.61 4.16 5.37
N THR A 74 12.41 4.70 5.20
CA THR A 74 11.99 5.41 3.98
C THR A 74 11.97 6.93 4.14
N GLY A 75 11.72 7.43 5.35
CA GLY A 75 11.44 8.84 5.60
C GLY A 75 9.99 9.22 5.25
N GLN A 76 9.64 9.19 3.97
CA GLN A 76 8.32 9.55 3.44
C GLN A 76 7.50 8.33 3.02
N TRP A 77 6.20 8.53 2.76
CA TRP A 77 5.37 7.50 2.11
C TRP A 77 5.86 7.16 0.71
N LYS A 78 5.81 5.86 0.41
CA LYS A 78 6.04 5.28 -0.92
C LYS A 78 4.88 4.33 -1.23
N SER A 79 4.70 3.97 -2.49
CA SER A 79 3.70 2.99 -2.89
C SER A 79 4.33 1.84 -3.64
N LEU A 80 3.75 0.66 -3.48
CA LEU A 80 4.06 -0.55 -4.24
C LEU A 80 2.79 -0.97 -4.97
N GLU A 81 2.82 -0.95 -6.30
CA GLU A 81 1.74 -1.49 -7.12
C GLU A 81 1.96 -2.99 -7.32
N VAL A 82 0.89 -3.76 -7.19
CA VAL A 82 0.87 -5.21 -7.32
C VAL A 82 -0.30 -5.64 -8.19
N ALA A 83 -0.21 -6.85 -8.75
CA ALA A 83 -1.14 -7.27 -9.78
C ALA A 83 -2.56 -7.56 -9.24
N ASN A 84 -2.70 -7.91 -7.97
CA ASN A 84 -3.97 -8.30 -7.37
C ASN A 84 -3.96 -8.21 -5.84
N ASP A 85 -5.15 -8.31 -5.27
CA ASP A 85 -5.43 -8.20 -3.83
C ASP A 85 -4.68 -9.24 -2.98
N LYS A 86 -4.60 -10.49 -3.46
CA LYS A 86 -3.81 -11.54 -2.78
C LYS A 86 -2.35 -11.14 -2.63
N LEU A 87 -1.73 -10.60 -3.69
CA LEU A 87 -0.36 -10.11 -3.61
C LEU A 87 -0.26 -8.88 -2.71
N ALA A 88 -1.27 -8.01 -2.71
CA ALA A 88 -1.30 -6.84 -1.84
C ALA A 88 -1.26 -7.23 -0.37
N HIS A 89 -2.10 -8.19 0.06
CA HIS A 89 -2.06 -8.72 1.42
C HIS A 89 -0.73 -9.39 1.77
N GLN A 90 -0.13 -10.15 0.85
CA GLN A 90 1.19 -10.76 1.09
C GLN A 90 2.27 -9.71 1.31
N TRP A 91 2.28 -8.64 0.50
CA TRP A 91 3.20 -7.53 0.66
C TRP A 91 2.91 -6.71 1.90
N GLU A 92 1.64 -6.45 2.21
CA GLU A 92 1.24 -5.72 3.40
C GLU A 92 1.69 -6.45 4.67
N ALA A 93 1.44 -7.76 4.76
CA ALA A 93 1.89 -8.60 5.87
C ALA A 93 3.42 -8.58 6.01
N TRP A 94 4.16 -8.70 4.89
CA TRP A 94 5.61 -8.63 4.91
C TRP A 94 6.12 -7.25 5.38
N LEU A 95 5.51 -6.17 4.89
CA LEU A 95 5.84 -4.79 5.25
C LEU A 95 5.57 -4.53 6.74
N LYS A 96 4.39 -4.93 7.25
CA LYS A 96 4.06 -4.86 8.68
C LYS A 96 5.06 -5.65 9.52
N GLY A 97 5.42 -6.88 9.11
CA GLY A 97 6.43 -7.70 9.78
C GLY A 97 7.84 -7.10 9.75
N ALA A 98 8.16 -6.30 8.72
CA ALA A 98 9.38 -5.51 8.63
C ALA A 98 9.27 -4.15 9.38
N GLY A 99 8.18 -3.90 10.09
CA GLY A 99 7.99 -2.71 10.92
C GLY A 99 7.55 -1.46 10.17
N PHE A 100 7.12 -1.57 8.91
CA PHE A 100 6.54 -0.46 8.17
C PHE A 100 5.11 -0.17 8.65
N GLU A 101 4.74 1.11 8.62
CA GLU A 101 3.34 1.52 8.57
C GLU A 101 2.83 1.29 7.15
N THR A 102 1.64 0.72 7.01
CA THR A 102 1.01 0.43 5.71
C THR A 102 -0.40 1.02 5.63
N LEU A 103 -0.85 1.29 4.40
CA LEU A 103 -2.24 1.54 4.05
C LEU A 103 -2.54 0.79 2.76
N HIS A 104 -3.60 -0.01 2.79
CA HIS A 104 -4.15 -0.72 1.65
C HIS A 104 -5.68 -0.57 1.70
N GLY A 105 -6.23 0.14 0.72
CA GLY A 105 -7.64 0.49 0.65
C GLY A 105 -8.43 -0.51 -0.16
N HIS A 106 -9.39 -1.17 0.47
CA HIS A 106 -10.24 -2.18 -0.16
C HIS A 106 -11.54 -1.56 -0.69
N ALA A 107 -12.12 -2.15 -1.74
CA ALA A 107 -13.49 -1.81 -2.13
C ALA A 107 -14.48 -2.27 -1.05
N GLU A 108 -15.55 -1.51 -0.79
CA GLU A 108 -16.59 -1.85 0.21
C GLU A 108 -17.23 -3.23 -0.04
N ASN A 109 -17.23 -3.71 -1.28
CA ASN A 109 -17.78 -5.01 -1.68
C ASN A 109 -16.72 -6.12 -1.82
N HIS A 110 -15.46 -5.87 -1.43
CA HIS A 110 -14.47 -6.93 -1.36
C HIS A 110 -14.78 -7.73 -0.11
N ALA A 111 -15.51 -8.84 -0.28
CA ALA A 111 -15.72 -9.80 0.80
C ALA A 111 -14.34 -10.16 1.36
N GLY A 112 -14.14 -9.85 2.65
CA GLY A 112 -12.91 -10.19 3.36
C GLY A 112 -12.55 -11.63 3.05
N HIS A 113 -11.34 -11.85 2.54
CA HIS A 113 -10.81 -13.19 2.57
C HIS A 113 -10.67 -13.53 4.05
N ASP A 114 -11.58 -14.40 4.51
CA ASP A 114 -11.50 -15.07 5.79
C ASP A 114 -10.03 -15.36 6.07
N HIS A 115 -9.56 -14.90 7.23
CA HIS A 115 -8.29 -15.34 7.77
C HIS A 115 -8.43 -16.83 8.11
N ASP A 116 -8.45 -17.68 7.09
CA ASP A 116 -8.24 -19.11 7.18
C ASP A 116 -6.80 -19.28 7.64
N GLY A 117 -6.63 -19.23 8.96
CA GLY A 117 -5.42 -19.56 9.67
C GLY A 117 -5.00 -20.97 9.29
N ALA A 118 -4.09 -21.06 8.32
CA ALA A 118 -3.46 -22.30 7.95
C ALA A 118 -2.56 -22.79 9.10
N GLY A 119 -3.11 -23.70 9.90
CA GLY A 119 -2.45 -24.91 10.38
C GLY A 119 -1.44 -24.77 11.52
N HIS A 120 -1.94 -24.83 12.76
CA HIS A 120 -1.21 -25.49 13.83
C HIS A 120 -1.91 -26.81 14.19
N ALA A 121 -1.27 -27.90 13.80
CA ALA A 121 -1.69 -29.24 14.12
C ALA A 121 -1.61 -29.51 15.63
N GLY A 122 -2.71 -30.06 16.18
CA GLY A 122 -2.72 -30.84 17.41
C GLY A 122 -3.19 -30.11 18.67
N HIS A 123 -4.48 -30.24 19.00
CA HIS A 123 -4.89 -31.01 20.18
C HIS A 123 -6.42 -31.16 20.27
N ASP A 124 -6.85 -32.39 20.49
CA ASP A 124 -8.23 -32.80 20.65
C ASP A 124 -8.78 -32.30 21.99
N HIS A 125 -9.82 -31.47 21.98
CA HIS A 125 -10.76 -31.43 23.10
C HIS A 125 -12.19 -31.31 22.59
N ALA A 126 -12.98 -32.28 23.03
CA ALA A 126 -14.40 -32.43 22.76
C ALA A 126 -15.22 -31.27 23.36
N GLY A 127 -16.22 -30.85 22.58
CA GLY A 127 -17.46 -30.26 23.07
C GLY A 127 -17.41 -28.77 23.42
N HIS A 128 -18.01 -27.94 22.57
CA HIS A 128 -19.15 -27.11 22.98
C HIS A 128 -19.86 -26.49 21.77
N ASP A 129 -21.17 -26.76 21.68
CA ASP A 129 -22.14 -25.91 20.98
C ASP A 129 -22.06 -24.51 21.56
N HIS A 130 -21.72 -23.51 20.74
CA HIS A 130 -22.06 -22.12 21.02
C HIS A 130 -22.36 -21.37 19.71
N ASP A 131 -23.65 -21.08 19.57
CA ASP A 131 -24.29 -19.91 19.00
C ASP A 131 -23.44 -18.96 18.16
N HIS A 132 -23.90 -18.77 16.91
CA HIS A 132 -23.56 -17.66 16.05
C HIS A 132 -24.03 -16.33 16.67
N ALA A 133 -23.17 -15.67 17.43
CA ALA A 133 -23.39 -14.32 17.91
C ALA A 133 -22.09 -13.52 17.89
N GLY A 134 -22.02 -12.54 16.97
CA GLY A 134 -21.18 -11.35 17.05
C GLY A 134 -19.67 -11.57 16.90
N HIS A 135 -19.10 -11.03 15.82
CA HIS A 135 -17.72 -10.58 15.85
C HIS A 135 -17.63 -9.44 16.87
N ASP A 136 -17.34 -9.80 18.13
CA ASP A 136 -17.12 -8.85 19.22
C ASP A 136 -15.68 -8.32 19.09
N HIS A 137 -15.54 -7.14 18.48
CA HIS A 137 -14.28 -6.42 18.43
C HIS A 137 -14.00 -5.89 19.84
N GLY A 138 -13.11 -6.57 20.56
CA GLY A 138 -12.71 -6.16 21.90
C GLY A 138 -12.20 -4.71 21.97
N PRO A 139 -12.05 -4.13 23.16
CA PRO A 139 -11.89 -2.68 23.39
C PRO A 139 -10.59 -2.03 22.86
N ASN A 140 -9.78 -2.77 22.09
CA ASN A 140 -8.58 -2.31 21.37
C ASN A 140 -8.48 -2.98 19.98
N GLY A 141 -9.62 -3.31 19.36
CA GLY A 141 -9.68 -4.03 18.09
C GLY A 141 -9.12 -3.25 16.91
N ALA A 142 -8.87 -3.96 15.81
CA ALA A 142 -8.74 -3.32 14.51
C ALA A 142 -10.05 -2.56 14.20
N GLU A 143 -9.91 -1.35 13.69
CA GLU A 143 -11.01 -0.43 13.36
C GLU A 143 -11.09 -0.25 11.85
N GLU A 144 -12.26 0.10 11.35
CA GLU A 144 -12.47 0.35 9.94
C GLU A 144 -12.88 1.81 9.69
N VAL A 145 -12.15 2.47 8.79
CA VAL A 145 -12.57 3.78 8.27
C VAL A 145 -12.96 3.63 6.81
N ARG A 146 -14.23 3.94 6.51
CA ARG A 146 -14.76 4.00 5.15
C ARG A 146 -14.68 5.39 4.60
N TYR A 147 -14.31 5.53 3.33
CA TYR A 147 -14.16 6.82 2.68
C TYR A 147 -14.49 6.77 1.20
N ARG A 148 -14.85 7.92 0.64
CA ARG A 148 -14.88 8.15 -0.81
C ARG A 148 -14.65 9.62 -1.14
N LEU A 149 -14.26 9.86 -2.38
CA LEU A 149 -14.12 11.18 -2.98
C LEU A 149 -14.67 11.07 -4.41
N PRO A 150 -15.99 11.26 -4.60
CA PRO A 150 -16.68 10.86 -5.83
C PRO A 150 -16.31 11.71 -7.04
N GLU A 151 -15.87 12.95 -6.81
CA GLU A 151 -15.45 13.90 -7.84
C GLU A 151 -13.94 14.11 -7.83
N TRP A 152 -13.37 14.43 -8.99
CA TRP A 152 -11.94 14.73 -9.08
C TRP A 152 -11.60 15.96 -8.24
N LYS A 153 -10.57 15.81 -7.40
CA LYS A 153 -9.97 16.92 -6.66
C LYS A 153 -8.53 17.10 -7.08
N THR A 154 -8.19 18.29 -7.57
CA THR A 154 -6.81 18.65 -7.91
C THR A 154 -6.13 19.33 -6.73
N VAL A 155 -4.93 18.86 -6.41
CA VAL A 155 -4.04 19.46 -5.42
C VAL A 155 -2.77 19.90 -6.15
N HIS A 156 -2.43 21.18 -6.00
CA HIS A 156 -1.28 21.80 -6.63
C HIS A 156 -0.08 21.79 -5.70
N PHE A 157 1.08 21.35 -6.21
CA PHE A 157 2.31 21.24 -5.44
C PHE A 157 3.43 22.05 -6.09
N LYS A 158 4.19 22.75 -5.24
CA LYS A 158 5.43 23.41 -5.62
C LYS A 158 6.64 22.46 -5.61
N ASP A 159 6.55 21.42 -4.79
CA ASP A 159 7.61 20.45 -4.60
C ASP A 159 7.17 19.06 -5.07
N LYS A 160 7.97 18.46 -5.95
CA LYS A 160 7.65 17.16 -6.54
C LYS A 160 7.69 16.04 -5.50
N ALA A 161 8.58 16.08 -4.51
CA ALA A 161 8.66 15.02 -3.51
C ALA A 161 7.40 15.00 -2.62
N GLN A 162 6.85 16.17 -2.27
CA GLN A 162 5.56 16.29 -1.59
C GLN A 162 4.41 15.74 -2.44
N MET A 163 4.38 16.03 -3.74
CA MET A 163 3.39 15.43 -4.64
C MET A 163 3.54 13.91 -4.70
N ASP A 164 4.76 13.39 -4.84
CA ASP A 164 5.00 11.95 -4.93
C ASP A 164 4.56 11.22 -3.64
N GLU A 165 4.78 11.83 -2.47
CA GLU A 165 4.29 11.32 -1.19
C GLU A 165 2.76 11.29 -1.13
N PHE A 166 2.11 12.37 -1.57
CA PHE A 166 0.66 12.44 -1.66
C PHE A 166 0.10 11.40 -2.65
N VAL A 167 0.70 11.26 -3.84
CA VAL A 167 0.33 10.25 -4.84
C VAL A 167 0.46 8.85 -4.27
N ALA A 168 1.55 8.55 -3.56
CA ALA A 168 1.73 7.26 -2.91
C ALA A 168 0.62 6.97 -1.91
N LEU A 169 0.29 7.94 -1.05
CA LEU A 169 -0.79 7.82 -0.07
C LEU A 169 -2.14 7.56 -0.74
N MET A 170 -2.46 8.30 -1.80
CA MET A 170 -3.74 8.19 -2.53
C MET A 170 -3.87 6.86 -3.25
N LYS A 171 -2.76 6.33 -3.80
CA LYS A 171 -2.73 4.98 -4.35
C LYS A 171 -2.95 3.92 -3.27
N GLY A 172 -2.34 4.08 -2.10
CA GLY A 172 -2.56 3.17 -0.97
C GLY A 172 -4.01 3.14 -0.50
N PHE A 173 -4.73 4.27 -0.59
CA PHE A 173 -6.18 4.32 -0.37
C PHE A 173 -7.01 3.78 -1.54
N GLY A 174 -6.39 3.17 -2.56
CA GLY A 174 -7.09 2.64 -3.72
C GLY A 174 -7.78 3.72 -4.57
N CYS A 175 -7.37 4.99 -4.46
CA CYS A 175 -7.91 6.07 -5.29
C CYS A 175 -7.27 6.06 -6.68
N GLU A 176 -8.05 6.52 -7.66
CA GLU A 176 -7.54 6.91 -8.96
C GLU A 176 -6.69 8.19 -8.81
N VAL A 177 -5.51 8.21 -9.44
CA VAL A 177 -4.61 9.36 -9.40
C VAL A 177 -4.13 9.71 -10.80
N ARG A 178 -4.07 11.01 -11.09
CA ARG A 178 -3.48 11.58 -12.30
C ARG A 178 -2.52 12.69 -11.90
N THR A 179 -1.39 12.80 -12.58
CA THR A 179 -0.42 13.88 -12.34
C THR A 179 -0.21 14.67 -13.61
N GLU A 180 -0.15 15.99 -13.50
CA GLU A 180 0.13 16.88 -14.62
C GLU A 180 1.23 17.87 -14.22
N ALA A 181 2.22 18.05 -15.08
CA ALA A 181 3.25 19.05 -14.90
C ALA A 181 2.98 20.22 -15.83
N HIS A 182 2.91 21.44 -15.29
CA HIS A 182 2.75 22.64 -16.10
C HIS A 182 3.41 23.84 -15.42
N SER A 183 3.95 24.77 -16.23
CA SER A 183 4.46 26.06 -15.77
C SER A 183 5.34 26.03 -14.51
N GLY A 184 6.21 25.02 -14.39
CA GLY A 184 7.17 24.88 -13.29
C GLY A 184 6.61 24.31 -11.98
N HIS A 185 5.38 23.84 -11.96
CA HIS A 185 4.75 23.14 -10.83
C HIS A 185 4.12 21.81 -11.27
N VAL A 186 3.72 21.02 -10.28
CA VAL A 186 3.13 19.70 -10.49
C VAL A 186 1.82 19.59 -9.74
N ASP A 187 0.81 19.06 -10.40
CA ASP A 187 -0.53 18.86 -9.86
C ASP A 187 -0.81 17.37 -9.74
N ALA A 188 -1.53 16.98 -8.69
CA ALA A 188 -2.13 15.66 -8.57
C ALA A 188 -3.64 15.79 -8.48
N SER A 189 -4.36 15.19 -9.42
CA SER A 189 -5.80 15.01 -9.36
C SER A 189 -6.11 13.62 -8.81
N VAL A 190 -7.01 13.55 -7.84
CA VAL A 190 -7.36 12.32 -7.14
C VAL A 190 -8.87 12.12 -7.07
N ARG A 191 -9.30 10.87 -7.07
CA ARG A 191 -10.70 10.48 -6.90
C ARG A 191 -10.83 9.07 -6.36
N CYS A 192 -11.75 8.86 -5.45
CA CYS A 192 -12.18 7.54 -4.98
C CYS A 192 -13.70 7.46 -5.23
N ARG A 193 -14.10 6.99 -6.43
CA ARG A 193 -15.51 7.09 -6.87
C ARG A 193 -16.45 6.30 -5.96
N ASP A 194 -16.09 5.05 -5.73
CA ASP A 194 -16.83 4.11 -4.90
C ASP A 194 -16.31 4.16 -3.47
N TRP A 195 -17.13 3.72 -2.52
CA TRP A 195 -16.69 3.58 -1.13
C TRP A 195 -15.55 2.58 -1.04
N LYS A 196 -14.52 3.02 -0.31
CA LYS A 196 -13.36 2.24 0.08
C LYS A 196 -13.32 2.13 1.59
N HIS A 197 -12.60 1.14 2.11
CA HIS A 197 -12.33 1.02 3.54
C HIS A 197 -10.85 0.72 3.78
N VAL A 198 -10.37 1.05 4.99
CA VAL A 198 -9.02 0.71 5.46
C VAL A 198 -9.11 0.22 6.89
N GLU A 199 -8.46 -0.90 7.16
CA GLU A 199 -8.31 -1.47 8.51
C GLU A 199 -7.14 -0.79 9.24
N LEU A 200 -7.37 -0.40 10.49
CA LEU A 200 -6.45 0.39 11.28
C LEU A 200 -6.26 -0.23 12.67
N PRO A 201 -5.04 -0.20 13.24
CA PRO A 201 -4.71 -1.03 14.40
C PRO A 201 -5.31 -0.55 15.74
N SER A 202 -6.01 0.58 15.78
CA SER A 202 -6.67 1.09 17.00
C SER A 202 -7.60 2.26 16.70
N HIS A 203 -8.58 2.48 17.58
CA HIS A 203 -9.48 3.64 17.55
C HIS A 203 -8.77 4.98 17.38
N LYS A 204 -7.67 5.20 18.10
CA LYS A 204 -6.90 6.46 18.02
C LYS A 204 -6.31 6.67 16.62
N VAL A 205 -5.84 5.60 15.98
CA VAL A 205 -5.30 5.67 14.62
C VAL A 205 -6.43 5.88 13.62
N ALA A 206 -7.57 5.20 13.80
CA ALA A 206 -8.77 5.39 13.01
C ALA A 206 -9.27 6.83 13.03
N GLN A 207 -9.45 7.40 14.21
CA GLN A 207 -9.87 8.79 14.39
C GLN A 207 -8.87 9.79 13.76
N THR A 208 -7.57 9.48 13.78
CA THR A 208 -6.55 10.32 13.13
C THR A 208 -6.75 10.34 11.61
N TRP A 209 -6.98 9.17 11.01
CA TRP A 209 -7.20 9.05 9.56
C TRP A 209 -8.56 9.59 9.13
N GLU A 210 -9.62 9.32 9.89
CA GLU A 210 -10.94 9.91 9.69
C GLU A 210 -10.86 11.44 9.62
N SER A 211 -10.22 12.04 10.63
CA SER A 211 -10.04 13.49 10.71
C SER A 211 -9.25 14.05 9.52
N TRP A 212 -8.22 13.33 9.08
CA TRP A 212 -7.39 13.75 7.95
C TRP A 212 -8.13 13.63 6.62
N LEU A 213 -8.85 12.53 6.39
CA LEU A 213 -9.67 12.29 5.20
C LEU A 213 -10.77 13.34 5.06
N ALA A 214 -11.52 13.61 6.13
CA ALA A 214 -12.57 14.63 6.15
C ALA A 214 -12.02 16.03 5.83
N LYS A 215 -10.90 16.43 6.46
CA LYS A 215 -10.21 17.70 6.14
C LYS A 215 -9.68 17.74 4.70
N SER A 216 -9.33 16.58 4.15
CA SER A 216 -8.89 16.43 2.77
C SER A 216 -10.06 16.39 1.78
N GLY A 217 -11.31 16.55 2.24
CA GLY A 217 -12.51 16.67 1.41
C GLY A 217 -13.15 15.33 1.02
N PHE A 218 -12.74 14.23 1.65
CA PHE A 218 -13.42 12.94 1.51
C PHE A 218 -14.73 12.95 2.30
N GLU A 219 -15.71 12.21 1.80
CA GLU A 219 -16.81 11.70 2.63
C GLU A 219 -16.27 10.53 3.46
N VAL A 220 -16.59 10.48 4.74
CA VAL A 220 -16.03 9.49 5.68
C VAL A 220 -17.14 8.88 6.54
N ARG A 221 -17.01 7.59 6.84
CA ARG A 221 -17.80 6.87 7.86
C ARG A 221 -16.83 6.06 8.72
N HIS A 222 -17.01 6.10 10.02
CA HIS A 222 -16.24 5.34 10.99
C HIS A 222 -17.23 4.53 11.81
N GLU A 223 -17.16 3.21 11.71
CA GLU A 223 -17.98 2.28 12.50
C GLU A 223 -17.15 1.91 13.74
N HIS A 224 -17.75 2.05 14.92
CA HIS A 224 -17.16 1.71 16.23
C HIS A 224 -17.73 0.39 16.75
#